data_AF-A0A9X0HSU3-F1
#
_entry.id   AF-A0A9X0HSU3-F1
#
_cell.length_a   1.000
_cell.length_b   1.000
_cell.length_c   1.000
_cell.angle_alpha   90.00
_cell.angle_beta   90.00
_cell.angle_gamma   90.00
#
_symmetry.space_group_name_H-M   'P 1'
#
loop_
_entity.id
_entity.type
_entity.pdbx_description
1 polymer ?
#
loop_
_entity_poly.entity_id
_entity_poly.type
_entity_poly.pdbx_seq_one_letter_code
_entity_poly.pdbx_strand_id
1 'polypeptide(L)'
;MADTGNIVDDIITDHREFESVFTEIETGGDPHSQPDLVEHVIAGIVRHAVAEEQYLYPAARSVLPDGDELADHELKEHAEAEEIMKAIEKAGSDDPEYDDLVRKLIGEIRHHIEDEENDMLAELRDSCAPEELHELSGKFQRAKAMAPTRPHPLAPDHPPANKLLAPGAGLVDRVRDALSGRNT
;
A
#
# COMPACT_ATOMS: atom_id res chain seq x y z
N MET A 1 -10.83 2.53 28.38
CA MET A 1 -10.97 3.39 27.20
C MET A 1 -10.64 2.49 26.02
N ALA A 2 -11.55 2.34 25.06
CA ALA A 2 -11.25 1.51 23.91
C ALA A 2 -10.03 2.14 23.23
N ASP A 3 -8.97 1.37 23.09
CA ASP A 3 -7.86 1.68 22.21
C ASP A 3 -8.49 1.78 20.81
N THR A 4 -8.76 3.00 20.40
CA THR A 4 -9.51 3.25 19.17
C THR A 4 -8.44 3.43 18.12
N GLY A 5 -8.15 2.36 17.37
CA GLY A 5 -7.00 2.29 16.45
C GLY A 5 -6.88 3.51 15.55
N ASN A 6 -5.64 3.90 15.23
CA ASN A 6 -5.33 5.05 14.39
C ASN A 6 -4.43 4.62 13.22
N ILE A 7 -4.44 5.42 12.14
CA ILE A 7 -3.79 5.02 10.88
C ILE A 7 -2.29 4.74 11.06
N VAL A 8 -1.61 5.48 11.94
CA VAL A 8 -0.17 5.30 12.17
C VAL A 8 0.10 3.93 12.79
N ASP A 9 -0.68 3.55 13.81
CA ASP A 9 -0.52 2.23 14.45
C ASP A 9 -0.91 1.09 13.50
N ASP A 10 -1.90 1.31 12.62
CA ASP A 10 -2.31 0.34 11.60
C ASP A 10 -1.20 0.08 10.57
N ILE A 11 -0.55 1.13 10.07
CA ILE A 11 0.55 1.05 9.10
C ILE A 11 1.77 0.38 9.74
N ILE A 12 2.16 0.79 10.95
CA ILE A 12 3.25 0.14 11.68
C ILE A 12 2.94 -1.34 11.92
N THR A 13 1.67 -1.70 12.17
CA THR A 13 1.29 -3.11 12.32
C THR A 13 1.58 -3.90 11.03
N ASP A 14 1.22 -3.36 9.85
CA ASP A 14 1.55 -3.98 8.57
C ASP A 14 3.06 -4.12 8.38
N HIS A 15 3.84 -3.08 8.71
CA HIS A 15 5.30 -3.11 8.61
C HIS A 15 5.91 -4.24 9.44
N ARG A 16 5.38 -4.47 10.66
CA ARG A 16 5.83 -5.58 11.51
C ARG A 16 5.40 -6.94 10.96
N GLU A 17 4.25 -7.03 10.32
CA GLU A 17 3.81 -8.25 9.63
C GLU A 17 4.75 -8.57 8.44
N PHE A 18 5.09 -7.57 7.62
CA PHE A 18 6.03 -7.73 6.51
C PHE A 18 7.41 -8.17 7.00
N GLU A 19 7.96 -7.50 8.02
CA GLU A 19 9.26 -7.85 8.58
C GLU A 19 9.30 -9.28 9.15
N SER A 20 8.19 -9.73 9.75
CA SER A 20 8.08 -11.12 10.24
C SER A 20 8.18 -12.12 9.08
N VAL A 21 7.51 -11.85 7.95
CA VAL A 21 7.57 -12.73 6.78
C VAL A 21 8.94 -12.65 6.09
N PHE A 22 9.54 -11.46 6.01
CA PHE A 22 10.90 -11.28 5.47
C PHE A 22 11.92 -12.09 6.27
N THR A 23 11.85 -12.02 7.60
CA THR A 23 12.72 -12.81 8.47
C THR A 23 12.53 -14.31 8.23
N GLU A 24 11.30 -14.79 8.03
CA GLU A 24 11.03 -16.20 7.73
C GLU A 24 11.62 -16.63 6.38
N ILE A 25 11.51 -15.78 5.35
CA ILE A 25 12.12 -16.00 4.03
C ILE A 25 13.66 -16.05 4.15
N GLU A 26 14.28 -15.10 4.84
CA GLU A 26 15.74 -14.97 4.94
C GLU A 26 16.39 -16.06 5.80
N THR A 27 15.69 -16.52 6.85
CA THR A 27 16.21 -17.58 7.73
C THR A 27 16.10 -18.99 7.13
N GLY A 28 15.50 -19.10 5.93
CA GLY A 28 15.43 -20.35 5.19
C GLY A 28 14.52 -21.37 5.87
N GLY A 29 13.25 -21.01 6.05
CA GLY A 29 12.16 -21.91 6.47
C GLY A 29 11.98 -23.12 5.53
N ASP A 30 10.78 -23.71 5.47
CA ASP A 30 10.53 -24.80 4.51
C ASP A 30 10.68 -24.27 3.07
N PRO A 31 11.65 -24.77 2.26
CA PRO A 31 11.83 -24.32 0.88
C PRO A 31 10.58 -24.52 0.02
N HIS A 32 9.72 -25.48 0.36
CA HIS A 32 8.45 -25.69 -0.33
C HIS A 32 7.40 -24.62 -0.03
N SER A 33 7.56 -23.85 1.05
CA SER A 33 6.65 -22.77 1.45
C SER A 33 7.17 -21.39 1.06
N GLN A 34 8.43 -21.27 0.64
CA GLN A 34 9.04 -19.97 0.32
C GLN A 34 8.32 -19.22 -0.81
N PRO A 35 7.90 -19.85 -1.93
CA PRO A 35 7.10 -19.15 -2.94
C PRO A 35 5.76 -18.65 -2.41
N ASP A 36 5.08 -19.45 -1.58
CA ASP A 36 3.79 -19.06 -0.96
C ASP A 36 3.97 -17.87 0.00
N LEU A 37 5.07 -17.83 0.77
CA LEU A 37 5.40 -16.69 1.64
C LEU A 37 5.67 -15.42 0.84
N VAL A 38 6.40 -15.52 -0.27
CA VAL A 38 6.67 -14.39 -1.18
C VAL A 38 5.37 -13.88 -1.81
N GLU A 39 4.51 -14.77 -2.31
CA GLU A 39 3.20 -14.37 -2.84
C GLU A 39 2.32 -13.73 -1.76
N HIS A 40 2.36 -14.25 -0.54
CA HIS A 40 1.62 -13.72 0.59
C HIS A 40 2.05 -12.29 0.95
N VAL A 41 3.36 -12.05 1.09
CA VAL A 41 3.87 -10.72 1.45
C VAL A 41 3.67 -9.71 0.32
N ILE A 42 3.83 -10.11 -0.95
CA ILE A 42 3.51 -9.26 -2.11
C ILE A 42 2.04 -8.82 -2.06
N ALA A 43 1.11 -9.73 -1.78
CA ALA A 43 -0.29 -9.38 -1.66
C ALA A 43 -0.56 -8.42 -0.49
N GLY A 44 0.19 -8.54 0.62
CA GLY A 44 0.15 -7.61 1.74
C GLY A 44 0.62 -6.21 1.35
N ILE A 45 1.82 -6.11 0.75
CA ILE A 45 2.45 -4.87 0.29
C ILE A 45 1.54 -4.13 -0.70
N VAL A 46 0.99 -4.82 -1.70
CA VAL A 46 0.09 -4.17 -2.70
C VAL A 46 -1.14 -3.55 -2.04
N ARG A 47 -1.74 -4.23 -1.05
CA ARG A 47 -2.93 -3.72 -0.37
C ARG A 47 -2.63 -2.51 0.50
N HIS A 48 -1.49 -2.56 1.18
CA HIS A 48 -0.96 -1.51 2.03
C HIS A 48 -0.67 -0.25 1.21
N ALA A 49 0.15 -0.38 0.16
CA ALA A 49 0.49 0.72 -0.74
C ALA A 49 -0.74 1.42 -1.34
N VAL A 50 -1.72 0.64 -1.83
CA VAL A 50 -2.98 1.21 -2.36
C VAL A 50 -3.74 2.01 -1.30
N ALA A 51 -3.66 1.61 -0.03
CA ALA A 51 -4.33 2.29 1.06
C ALA A 51 -3.61 3.57 1.50
N GLU A 52 -2.26 3.59 1.56
CA GLU A 52 -1.50 4.83 1.75
C GLU A 52 -1.80 5.83 0.63
N GLU A 53 -1.67 5.41 -0.62
CA GLU A 53 -1.84 6.30 -1.78
C GLU A 53 -3.22 6.95 -1.83
N GLN A 54 -4.25 6.23 -1.38
CA GLN A 54 -5.62 6.74 -1.36
C GLN A 54 -5.91 7.67 -0.18
N TYR A 55 -5.22 7.52 0.95
CA TYR A 55 -5.64 8.16 2.21
C TYR A 55 -4.51 8.75 3.04
N LEU A 56 -3.36 8.09 3.18
CA LEU A 56 -2.22 8.64 3.93
C LEU A 56 -1.60 9.82 3.19
N TYR A 57 -1.16 9.62 1.94
CA TYR A 57 -0.43 10.66 1.20
C TYR A 57 -1.27 11.91 0.95
N PRO A 58 -2.57 11.83 0.60
CA PRO A 58 -3.42 13.02 0.54
C PRO A 58 -3.58 13.73 1.89
N ALA A 59 -3.58 12.99 3.01
CA ALA A 59 -3.63 13.59 4.34
C ALA A 59 -2.31 14.29 4.68
N ALA A 60 -1.17 13.63 4.45
CA ALA A 60 0.16 14.19 4.65
C ALA A 60 0.34 15.50 3.87
N ARG A 61 0.01 15.52 2.57
CA ARG A 61 0.00 16.75 1.74
C ARG A 61 -0.87 17.87 2.27
N SER A 62 -1.96 17.52 2.96
CA SER A 62 -2.90 18.51 3.48
C SER A 62 -2.48 19.12 4.82
N VAL A 63 -1.71 18.39 5.63
CA VAL A 63 -1.45 18.76 7.04
C VAL A 63 0.01 19.06 7.33
N LEU A 64 0.94 18.47 6.56
CA LEU A 64 2.37 18.63 6.76
C LEU A 64 2.93 19.76 5.88
N PRO A 65 3.84 20.61 6.39
CA PRO A 65 4.48 21.65 5.60
C PRO A 65 5.21 21.12 4.35
N ASP A 66 5.89 19.99 4.51
CA ASP A 66 6.69 19.34 3.45
C ASP A 66 5.97 18.10 2.88
N GLY A 67 4.65 18.00 3.11
CA GLY A 67 3.87 16.80 2.78
C GLY A 67 3.81 16.46 1.29
N ASP A 68 3.98 17.44 0.39
CA ASP A 68 4.10 17.17 -1.06
C ASP A 68 5.40 16.44 -1.40
N GLU A 69 6.52 16.86 -0.83
CA GLU A 69 7.84 16.24 -1.06
C GLU A 69 7.89 14.83 -0.47
N LEU A 70 7.44 14.67 0.77
CA LEU A 70 7.35 13.37 1.43
C LEU A 70 6.47 12.41 0.61
N ALA A 71 5.25 12.82 0.25
CA ALA A 71 4.36 11.96 -0.52
C ALA A 71 4.86 11.64 -1.94
N ASP A 72 5.56 12.56 -2.61
CA ASP A 72 6.18 12.28 -3.91
C ASP A 72 7.36 11.29 -3.79
N HIS A 73 8.10 11.34 -2.68
CA HIS A 73 9.16 10.38 -2.36
C HIS A 73 8.60 8.97 -2.19
N GLU A 74 7.63 8.78 -1.29
CA GLU A 74 7.05 7.46 -1.02
C GLU A 74 6.38 6.85 -2.27
N LEU A 75 5.68 7.67 -3.07
CA LEU A 75 5.09 7.23 -4.34
C LEU A 75 6.13 6.70 -5.33
N LYS A 76 7.34 7.27 -5.32
CA LYS A 76 8.44 6.82 -6.17
C LYS A 76 8.99 5.48 -5.69
N GLU A 77 9.12 5.27 -4.38
CA GLU A 77 9.54 4.00 -3.80
C GLU A 77 8.51 2.89 -4.04
N HIS A 78 7.23 3.19 -3.90
CA HIS A 78 6.14 2.28 -4.26
C HIS A 78 6.24 1.81 -5.73
N ALA A 79 6.47 2.75 -6.66
CA ALA A 79 6.62 2.42 -8.07
C ALA A 79 7.86 1.53 -8.32
N GLU A 80 8.96 1.76 -7.60
CA GLU A 80 10.17 0.94 -7.70
C GLU A 80 9.95 -0.47 -7.15
N ALA A 81 9.29 -0.60 -6.00
CA ALA A 81 8.88 -1.88 -5.42
C ALA A 81 7.92 -2.64 -6.34
N GLU A 82 6.96 -1.94 -6.97
CA GLU A 82 6.00 -2.53 -7.92
C GLU A 82 6.70 -3.18 -9.12
N GLU A 83 7.70 -2.51 -9.69
CA GLU A 83 8.49 -3.06 -10.80
C GLU A 83 9.27 -4.31 -10.39
N ILE A 84 9.76 -4.38 -9.15
CA ILE A 84 10.41 -5.58 -8.62
C ILE A 84 9.38 -6.71 -8.43
N MET A 85 8.21 -6.42 -7.87
CA MET A 85 7.14 -7.42 -7.71
C MET A 85 6.70 -8.00 -9.06
N LYS A 86 6.57 -7.16 -10.10
CA LYS A 86 6.31 -7.62 -11.48
C LYS A 86 7.43 -8.50 -12.02
N ALA A 87 8.69 -8.17 -11.72
CA ALA A 87 9.84 -8.98 -12.12
C ALA A 87 9.83 -10.35 -11.43
N ILE A 88 9.51 -10.41 -10.13
CA ILE A 88 9.36 -11.65 -9.36
C ILE A 88 8.27 -12.53 -9.96
N GLU A 89 7.08 -11.97 -10.22
CA GLU A 89 5.95 -12.71 -10.82
C GLU A 89 6.31 -13.27 -12.20
N LYS A 90 7.06 -12.51 -13.00
CA LYS A 90 7.49 -12.92 -14.34
C LYS A 90 8.56 -14.00 -14.32
N ALA A 91 9.52 -13.92 -13.39
CA ALA A 91 10.60 -14.90 -13.25
C ALA A 91 10.05 -16.25 -12.77
N GLY A 92 9.23 -16.25 -11.72
CA GLY A 92 8.75 -17.46 -11.07
C GLY A 92 9.84 -18.18 -10.27
N SER A 93 9.44 -19.08 -9.36
CA SER A 93 10.33 -19.66 -8.34
C SER A 93 11.44 -20.57 -8.87
N ASP A 94 11.34 -21.03 -10.12
CA ASP A 94 12.36 -21.89 -10.74
C ASP A 94 13.46 -21.09 -11.46
N ASP A 95 13.30 -19.76 -11.57
CA ASP A 95 14.26 -18.89 -12.24
C ASP A 95 15.49 -18.59 -11.36
N PRO A 96 16.71 -18.68 -11.88
CA PRO A 96 17.92 -18.36 -11.12
C PRO A 96 17.97 -16.94 -10.53
N GLU A 97 17.24 -15.98 -11.10
CA GLU A 97 17.17 -14.59 -10.63
C GLU A 97 16.12 -14.39 -9.53
N TYR A 98 15.23 -15.36 -9.27
CA TYR A 98 14.09 -15.22 -8.35
C TYR A 98 14.53 -14.80 -6.95
N ASP A 99 15.49 -15.51 -6.37
CA ASP A 99 15.99 -15.23 -5.02
C ASP A 99 16.62 -13.84 -4.90
N ASP A 100 17.32 -13.38 -5.95
CA ASP A 100 17.94 -12.05 -5.96
C ASP A 100 16.89 -10.95 -6.07
N LEU A 101 15.84 -11.16 -6.86
CA LEU A 101 14.69 -10.25 -6.95
C LEU A 101 13.93 -10.17 -5.62
N VAL A 102 13.72 -11.29 -4.94
CA VAL A 102 13.10 -11.33 -3.61
C VAL A 102 13.94 -10.56 -2.58
N ARG A 103 15.26 -10.80 -2.53
CA ARG A 103 16.15 -10.03 -1.64
C ARG A 103 16.12 -8.54 -1.96
N LYS A 104 16.05 -8.18 -3.24
CA LYS A 104 15.92 -6.78 -3.66
C LYS A 104 14.62 -6.16 -3.13
N LEU A 105 13.48 -6.84 -3.31
CA LEU A 105 12.19 -6.37 -2.80
C LEU A 105 12.23 -6.14 -1.28
N ILE A 106 12.77 -7.11 -0.53
CA ILE A 106 12.91 -6.98 0.94
C ILE A 106 13.72 -5.75 1.30
N GLY A 107 14.83 -5.49 0.59
CA GLY A 107 15.66 -4.31 0.78
C GLY A 107 14.90 -2.99 0.53
N GLU A 108 14.21 -2.87 -0.60
CA GLU A 108 13.44 -1.67 -0.92
C GLU A 108 12.32 -1.42 0.08
N ILE A 109 11.55 -2.45 0.47
CA ILE A 109 10.45 -2.29 1.43
C ILE A 109 10.97 -1.93 2.81
N ARG A 110 12.10 -2.48 3.27
CA ARG A 110 12.70 -2.09 4.56
C ARG A 110 13.19 -0.64 4.55
N HIS A 111 13.75 -0.17 3.44
CA HIS A 111 14.15 1.23 3.29
C HIS A 111 12.93 2.16 3.37
N HIS A 112 11.89 1.85 2.59
CA HIS A 112 10.62 2.56 2.60
C HIS A 112 10.00 2.63 4.01
N ILE A 113 9.94 1.49 4.72
CA ILE A 113 9.43 1.43 6.10
C ILE A 113 10.23 2.34 7.03
N GLU A 114 11.57 2.37 6.89
CA GLU A 114 12.42 3.20 7.73
C GLU A 114 12.17 4.69 7.49
N ASP A 115 12.09 5.11 6.23
CA ASP A 115 11.83 6.49 5.85
C ASP A 115 10.42 6.92 6.28
N GLU A 116 9.39 6.13 5.95
CA GLU A 116 8.00 6.46 6.24
C GLU A 116 7.73 6.53 7.77
N GLU A 117 8.26 5.60 8.56
CA GLU A 117 8.08 5.58 10.02
C GLU A 117 8.79 6.75 10.72
N ASN A 118 9.98 7.13 10.25
CA ASN A 118 10.79 8.18 10.90
C ASN A 118 10.40 9.59 10.47
N ASP A 119 9.88 9.74 9.25
CA ASP A 119 9.54 11.04 8.68
C ASP A 119 8.02 11.23 8.65
N MET A 120 7.33 10.68 7.64
CA MET A 120 5.92 10.99 7.39
C MET A 120 5.00 10.60 8.56
N LEU A 121 5.11 9.38 9.08
CA LEU A 121 4.24 8.88 10.14
C LEU A 121 4.49 9.58 11.49
N ALA A 122 5.76 9.90 11.77
CA ALA A 122 6.13 10.64 12.96
C ALA A 122 5.51 12.05 12.95
N GLU A 123 5.67 12.77 11.84
CA GLU A 123 5.10 14.12 11.70
C GLU A 123 3.56 14.12 11.66
N LEU A 124 2.95 13.13 11.02
CA LEU A 124 1.51 13.00 10.94
C LEU A 124 0.88 12.77 12.33
N ARG A 125 1.55 11.97 13.17
CA ARG A 125 1.12 11.71 14.56
C ARG A 125 1.11 12.99 15.40
N ASP A 126 2.07 13.87 15.20
CA ASP A 126 2.20 15.13 15.95
C ASP A 126 1.30 16.25 15.41
N SER A 127 0.96 16.20 14.11
CA SER A 127 0.25 17.27 13.42
C SER A 127 -1.27 17.10 13.35
N CYS A 128 -1.78 15.86 13.49
CA CYS A 128 -3.21 15.56 13.37
C CYS A 128 -3.90 15.42 14.73
N ALA A 129 -5.19 15.76 14.78
CA ALA A 129 -6.00 15.44 15.94
C ALA A 129 -6.23 13.91 16.05
N PRO A 130 -6.32 13.33 17.27
CA PRO A 130 -6.57 11.89 17.44
C PRO A 130 -7.79 11.37 16.68
N GLU A 131 -8.85 12.19 16.59
CA GLU A 131 -10.07 11.86 15.85
C GLU A 131 -9.83 11.75 14.34
N GLU A 132 -8.96 12.59 13.77
CA GLU A 132 -8.61 12.55 12.35
C GLU A 132 -7.80 11.29 12.03
N LEU A 133 -6.83 10.95 12.88
CA LEU A 133 -6.05 9.72 12.74
C LEU A 133 -6.92 8.46 12.86
N HIS A 134 -7.93 8.49 13.73
CA HIS A 134 -8.92 7.41 13.86
C HIS A 134 -9.83 7.30 12.62
N GLU A 135 -10.30 8.42 12.08
CA GLU A 135 -11.08 8.41 10.84
C GLU A 135 -10.28 7.89 9.64
N LEU A 136 -8.99 8.24 9.57
CA LEU A 136 -8.06 7.75 8.55
C LEU A 136 -7.84 6.23 8.68
N SER A 137 -7.68 5.69 9.89
CA SER A 137 -7.61 4.23 10.12
C SER A 137 -8.81 3.51 9.49
N GLY A 138 -10.02 3.99 9.76
CA GLY A 138 -11.21 3.38 9.18
C GLY A 138 -11.24 3.40 7.65
N LYS A 139 -10.69 4.44 7.01
CA LYS A 139 -10.57 4.53 5.55
C LYS A 139 -9.49 3.59 5.02
N PHE A 140 -8.31 3.60 5.64
CA PHE A 140 -7.17 2.74 5.33
C PHE A 140 -7.55 1.26 5.35
N GLN A 141 -8.15 0.79 6.45
CA GLN A 141 -8.58 -0.61 6.60
C GLN A 141 -9.61 -1.04 5.54
N ARG A 142 -10.56 -0.14 5.20
CA ARG A 142 -11.53 -0.41 4.13
C ARG A 142 -10.87 -0.47 2.75
N ALA A 143 -9.90 0.40 2.50
CA ALA A 143 -9.14 0.42 1.25
C ALA A 143 -8.36 -0.88 1.06
N LYS A 144 -7.61 -1.31 2.08
CA LYS A 144 -6.87 -2.58 2.08
C LYS A 144 -7.77 -3.79 1.80
N ALA A 145 -8.95 -3.82 2.40
CA ALA A 145 -9.91 -4.92 2.21
C ALA A 145 -10.46 -5.00 0.77
N MET A 146 -10.42 -3.88 0.02
CA MET A 146 -10.91 -3.79 -1.36
C MET A 146 -9.79 -3.76 -2.40
N ALA A 147 -8.53 -3.63 -1.96
CA ALA A 147 -7.37 -3.52 -2.82
C ALA A 147 -7.03 -4.86 -3.50
N PRO A 148 -6.41 -4.81 -4.70
CA PRO A 148 -5.93 -6.00 -5.38
C PRO A 148 -4.85 -6.73 -4.58
N THR A 149 -4.58 -7.98 -4.94
CA THR A 149 -3.54 -8.82 -4.28
C THR A 149 -2.30 -9.03 -5.15
N ARG A 150 -2.25 -8.42 -6.34
CA ARG A 150 -1.15 -8.53 -7.30
C ARG A 150 -0.94 -7.18 -7.99
N PRO A 151 0.30 -6.79 -8.31
CA PRO A 151 0.55 -5.65 -9.18
C PRO A 151 -0.01 -5.98 -10.57
N HIS A 152 -0.84 -5.13 -11.16
CA HIS A 152 -1.48 -5.44 -12.44
C HIS A 152 -1.16 -4.38 -13.50
N PRO A 153 -0.58 -4.73 -14.67
CA PRO A 153 -0.10 -3.77 -15.68
C PRO A 153 -1.18 -2.92 -16.38
N LEU A 154 -2.43 -3.04 -15.98
CA LEU A 154 -3.60 -2.34 -16.55
C LEU A 154 -4.54 -1.79 -15.45
N ALA A 155 -4.19 -1.95 -14.18
CA ALA A 155 -4.88 -1.22 -13.11
C ALA A 155 -4.28 0.19 -13.08
N PRO A 156 -5.10 1.26 -13.08
CA PRO A 156 -4.57 2.60 -12.96
C PRO A 156 -4.20 2.84 -11.49
N ASP A 157 -2.91 2.77 -11.16
CA ASP A 157 -2.48 2.68 -9.76
C ASP A 157 -2.72 3.96 -8.94
N HIS A 158 -2.98 5.09 -9.62
CA HIS A 158 -3.32 6.37 -8.98
C HIS A 158 -4.81 6.75 -9.06
N PRO A 159 -5.36 7.44 -8.03
CA PRO A 159 -6.67 8.06 -8.10
C PRO A 159 -6.77 9.09 -9.25
N PRO A 160 -7.93 9.24 -9.92
CA PRO A 160 -9.22 8.61 -9.65
C PRO A 160 -9.41 7.26 -10.36
N ALA A 161 -8.43 6.79 -11.10
CA ALA A 161 -8.63 5.68 -12.01
C ALA A 161 -8.64 4.32 -11.27
N ASN A 162 -7.98 4.21 -10.10
CA ASN A 162 -8.15 3.11 -9.16
C ASN A 162 -9.51 3.07 -8.44
N LYS A 163 -10.24 4.21 -8.41
CA LYS A 163 -11.62 4.22 -7.88
C LYS A 163 -12.58 3.47 -8.79
N LEU A 164 -12.33 3.32 -10.09
CA LEU A 164 -13.29 2.71 -11.03
C LEU A 164 -13.44 1.18 -10.94
N LEU A 165 -12.50 0.48 -10.28
CA LEU A 165 -12.46 -0.99 -10.23
C LEU A 165 -12.90 -1.60 -8.89
N ALA A 166 -13.21 -0.78 -7.88
CA ALA A 166 -13.82 -1.23 -6.64
C ALA A 166 -15.25 -1.79 -6.90
N PRO A 167 -15.66 -2.91 -6.25
CA PRO A 167 -17.06 -3.34 -6.28
C PRO A 167 -17.95 -2.22 -5.74
N GLY A 168 -18.63 -1.50 -6.63
CA GLY A 168 -19.57 -0.43 -6.27
C GLY A 168 -19.21 0.99 -6.74
N ALA A 169 -18.02 1.24 -7.29
CA ALA A 169 -17.69 2.58 -7.77
C ALA A 169 -18.28 2.94 -9.14
N GLY A 170 -18.71 1.94 -9.92
CA GLY A 170 -19.53 2.13 -11.11
C GLY A 170 -20.99 2.57 -10.85
N LEU A 171 -21.36 2.93 -9.61
CA LEU A 171 -22.72 3.34 -9.24
C LEU A 171 -22.91 4.85 -9.06
N VAL A 172 -21.84 5.64 -8.91
CA VAL A 172 -21.98 7.08 -8.63
C VAL A 172 -22.17 7.91 -9.90
N ASP A 173 -21.61 7.50 -11.04
CA ASP A 173 -21.81 8.23 -12.30
C ASP A 173 -23.23 8.12 -12.89
N ARG A 174 -24.01 7.08 -12.52
CA ARG A 174 -25.42 6.99 -12.95
C ARG A 174 -26.37 7.94 -12.24
N VAL A 175 -26.01 8.46 -11.07
CA VAL A 175 -26.89 9.37 -10.32
C VAL A 175 -26.73 10.81 -10.81
N ARG A 176 -25.59 11.17 -11.41
CA ARG A 176 -25.38 12.49 -11.99
C ARG A 176 -25.97 12.64 -13.39
N ASP A 177 -25.91 11.58 -14.21
CA ASP A 177 -26.44 11.62 -15.59
C ASP A 177 -27.95 11.37 -15.70
N ALA A 178 -28.59 10.82 -14.66
CA ALA A 178 -30.05 10.75 -14.58
C ALA A 178 -30.72 12.12 -14.31
N LEU A 179 -29.94 13.17 -13.98
CA LEU A 179 -30.44 14.51 -13.67
C LEU A 179 -30.06 15.59 -14.71
N SER A 180 -29.22 15.29 -15.72
CA SER A 180 -28.76 16.29 -16.70
C SER A 180 -29.36 16.14 -18.12
N GLY A 181 -30.07 15.06 -18.42
CA GLY A 181 -30.99 14.99 -19.57
C GLY A 181 -30.36 15.19 -20.96
N ARG A 182 -29.15 14.68 -21.24
CA ARG A 182 -28.59 14.69 -22.60
C ARG A 182 -28.41 13.28 -23.15
N ASN A 183 -29.11 13.00 -24.25
CA ASN A 183 -28.99 11.77 -25.02
C ASN A 183 -27.67 11.71 -25.82
N THR A 184 -27.23 10.45 -25.97
CA THR A 184 -26.13 9.84 -26.75
C THR A 184 -24.72 10.04 -26.25
#